data_AF-A0A7L4TTF4-F1
#
_entry.id   AF-A0A7L4TTF4-F1
#
_cell.length_a   1.000
_cell.length_b   1.000
_cell.length_c   1.000
_cell.angle_alpha   90.00
_cell.angle_beta   90.00
_cell.angle_gamma   90.00
#
_symmetry.space_group_name_H-M   'P 1'
#
loop_
_entity.id
_entity.type
_entity.pdbx_description
1 polymer ?
#
loop_
_entity_poly.entity_id
_entity_poly.type
_entity_poly.pdbx_seq_one_letter_code
_entity_poly.pdbx_strand_id
1 'polypeptide(L)'
;IVMLKNDNVLPLKNDLSKYFITGPNATSIEVLLGNYHGINPNLVTILEGLAGAIEPQSQMQYRQGTLLDRPNANPQDWASPNAGNSDATIAVLGISGILEGEEGESIASETFGDRLDYNLPQNQIDYLRKLNEAAGNNPLIAVITGGSPMNLQEVHELAD
;
A
#
# COMPACT_ATOMS: atom_id res chain seq x y z
N ILE A 1 -11.10 -4.90 -8.54
CA ILE A 1 -9.64 -4.70 -8.73
C ILE A 1 -9.40 -4.42 -10.21
N VAL A 2 -8.55 -3.45 -10.54
CA VAL A 2 -8.15 -3.09 -11.92
C VAL A 2 -6.64 -3.14 -12.01
N MET A 3 -6.09 -3.83 -13.02
CA MET A 3 -4.66 -3.85 -13.29
C MET A 3 -4.30 -2.67 -14.20
N LEU A 4 -3.45 -1.76 -13.72
CA LEU A 4 -3.08 -0.54 -14.44
C LEU A 4 -1.78 -0.68 -15.23
N LYS A 5 -0.82 -1.44 -14.72
CA LYS A 5 0.49 -1.74 -15.30
C LYS A 5 0.88 -3.18 -14.93
N ASN A 6 1.66 -3.83 -15.79
CA ASN A 6 2.28 -5.12 -15.50
C ASN A 6 3.49 -5.36 -16.43
N ASP A 7 4.70 -5.24 -15.91
CA ASP A 7 5.96 -5.49 -16.63
C ASP A 7 6.34 -6.99 -16.67
N ASN A 8 5.33 -7.87 -16.84
CA ASN A 8 5.40 -9.33 -16.75
C ASN A 8 5.80 -9.89 -15.37
N VAL A 9 5.59 -9.11 -14.31
CA VAL A 9 5.80 -9.54 -12.92
C VAL A 9 4.61 -10.35 -12.40
N LEU A 10 3.39 -9.99 -12.81
CA LEU A 10 2.16 -10.65 -12.38
C LEU A 10 1.67 -11.67 -13.42
N PRO A 11 1.14 -12.84 -12.99
CA PRO A 11 0.87 -13.23 -11.61
C PRO A 11 2.14 -13.62 -10.84
N LEU A 12 2.25 -13.14 -9.60
CA LEU A 12 3.37 -13.48 -8.73
C LEU A 12 3.29 -14.95 -8.31
N LYS A 13 4.43 -15.64 -8.29
CA LYS A 13 4.52 -16.96 -7.67
C LYS A 13 4.16 -16.87 -6.18
N ASN A 14 3.66 -17.96 -5.61
CA ASN A 14 3.33 -18.04 -4.18
C ASN A 14 4.38 -18.83 -3.36
N ASP A 15 5.47 -19.30 -3.99
CA ASP A 15 6.54 -20.11 -3.41
C ASP A 15 7.93 -19.43 -3.44
N LEU A 16 7.99 -18.10 -3.56
CA LEU A 16 9.26 -17.36 -3.46
C LEU A 16 9.87 -17.52 -2.06
N SER A 17 11.19 -17.42 -1.95
CA SER A 17 11.86 -17.59 -0.66
C SER A 17 11.44 -16.51 0.33
N LYS A 18 11.26 -15.27 -0.14
CA LYS A 18 10.89 -14.15 0.72
C LYS A 18 10.06 -13.07 0.04
N TYR A 19 8.94 -12.73 0.68
CA TYR A 19 8.06 -11.63 0.33
C TYR A 19 8.20 -10.49 1.34
N PHE A 20 8.18 -9.25 0.85
CA PHE A 20 8.06 -8.08 1.70
C PHE A 20 6.76 -7.34 1.43
N ILE A 21 5.92 -7.22 2.46
CA ILE A 21 4.65 -6.49 2.41
C ILE A 21 4.81 -5.19 3.20
N THR A 22 4.35 -4.09 2.63
CA THR A 22 4.50 -2.78 3.25
C THR A 22 3.39 -1.80 2.88
N GLY A 23 3.43 -0.61 3.45
CA GLY A 23 2.49 0.47 3.19
C GLY A 23 1.43 0.64 4.28
N PRO A 24 0.85 1.84 4.39
CA PRO A 24 -0.09 2.21 5.45
C PRO A 24 -1.41 1.44 5.37
N ASN A 25 -1.78 0.94 4.18
CA ASN A 25 -3.07 0.30 3.95
C ASN A 25 -3.02 -1.24 3.95
N ALA A 26 -1.84 -1.85 4.11
CA ALA A 26 -1.69 -3.31 4.04
C ALA A 26 -2.51 -4.06 5.11
N THR A 27 -2.62 -3.48 6.30
CA THR A 27 -3.36 -4.03 7.45
C THR A 27 -4.66 -3.28 7.74
N SER A 28 -5.07 -2.39 6.84
CA SER A 28 -6.21 -1.51 7.07
C SER A 28 -7.51 -2.21 6.75
N ILE A 29 -8.43 -2.22 7.72
CA ILE A 29 -9.83 -2.59 7.47
C ILE A 29 -10.61 -1.41 6.86
N GLU A 30 -10.19 -0.16 7.12
CA GLU A 30 -10.87 1.05 6.61
C GLU A 30 -10.98 1.05 5.09
N VAL A 31 -9.93 0.59 4.40
CA VAL A 31 -9.89 0.52 2.93
C VAL A 31 -10.78 -0.59 2.35
N LEU A 32 -11.23 -1.54 3.18
CA LEU A 32 -12.18 -2.58 2.77
C LEU A 32 -13.63 -2.09 2.86
N LEU A 33 -13.89 -1.18 3.80
CA LEU A 33 -15.22 -0.76 4.20
C LEU A 33 -15.73 0.41 3.36
N GLY A 34 -14.87 1.40 3.06
CA GLY A 34 -15.29 2.64 2.43
C GLY A 34 -16.28 3.40 3.32
N ASN A 35 -17.33 3.97 2.74
CA ASN A 35 -18.37 4.73 3.48
C ASN A 35 -19.71 3.99 3.43
N TYR A 36 -20.64 4.33 4.32
CA TYR A 36 -21.99 3.76 4.38
C TYR A 36 -22.00 2.22 4.46
N HIS A 37 -21.13 1.64 5.29
CA HIS A 37 -20.94 0.21 5.39
C HIS A 37 -21.59 -0.40 6.65
N GLY A 38 -21.90 -1.69 6.58
CA GLY A 38 -22.18 -2.51 7.76
C GLY A 38 -20.91 -3.14 8.33
N ILE A 39 -21.04 -3.88 9.43
CA ILE A 39 -19.93 -4.66 10.01
C ILE A 39 -20.19 -6.16 9.80
N ASN A 40 -19.17 -6.87 9.31
CA ASN A 40 -19.17 -8.32 9.12
C ASN A 40 -18.03 -8.95 9.96
N PRO A 41 -18.21 -10.17 10.51
CA PRO A 41 -17.13 -10.87 11.22
C PRO A 41 -15.92 -11.28 10.36
N ASN A 42 -15.99 -11.17 9.03
CA ASN A 42 -14.93 -11.58 8.10
C ASN A 42 -14.44 -10.37 7.29
N LEU A 43 -13.42 -9.68 7.81
CA LEU A 43 -12.74 -8.56 7.15
C LEU A 43 -11.28 -8.97 6.90
N VAL A 44 -11.01 -9.54 5.72
CA VAL A 44 -9.66 -10.00 5.36
C VAL A 44 -8.87 -8.82 4.79
N THR A 45 -7.91 -8.34 5.56
CA THR A 45 -6.97 -7.30 5.12
C THR A 45 -6.10 -7.79 3.95
N ILE A 46 -5.48 -6.85 3.23
CA ILE A 46 -4.59 -7.21 2.12
C ILE A 46 -3.42 -8.06 2.63
N LEU A 47 -2.87 -7.75 3.81
CA LEU A 47 -1.82 -8.55 4.45
C LEU A 47 -2.30 -9.98 4.75
N GLU A 48 -3.49 -10.15 5.33
CA GLU A 48 -4.05 -11.47 5.64
C GLU A 48 -4.34 -12.29 4.38
N GLY A 49 -4.89 -11.65 3.35
CA GLY A 49 -5.15 -12.30 2.06
C GLY A 49 -3.85 -12.80 1.40
N LEU A 50 -2.80 -11.97 1.43
CA LEU A 50 -1.48 -12.37 0.94
C LEU A 50 -0.86 -13.48 1.80
N ALA A 51 -0.95 -13.38 3.12
CA ALA A 51 -0.42 -14.39 4.04
C ALA A 51 -1.11 -15.74 3.85
N GLY A 52 -2.42 -15.75 3.56
CA GLY A 52 -3.18 -16.97 3.28
C GLY A 52 -2.93 -17.57 1.89
N ALA A 53 -2.39 -16.79 0.94
CA ALA A 53 -2.12 -17.24 -0.43
C ALA A 53 -0.68 -17.75 -0.64
N ILE A 54 0.26 -17.28 0.17
CA ILE A 54 1.67 -17.67 0.10
C ILE A 54 1.88 -19.06 0.73
N GLU A 55 2.72 -19.88 0.10
CA GLU A 55 3.01 -21.23 0.56
C GLU A 55 3.76 -21.24 1.91
N PRO A 56 3.53 -22.26 2.77
CA PRO A 56 4.09 -22.29 4.13
C PRO A 56 5.62 -22.26 4.23
N GLN A 57 6.37 -22.68 3.20
CA GLN A 57 7.84 -22.63 3.19
C GLN A 57 8.40 -21.23 2.95
N SER A 58 7.60 -20.31 2.42
CA SER A 58 8.01 -18.97 2.06
C SER A 58 8.08 -18.07 3.30
N GLN A 59 9.06 -17.17 3.37
CA GLN A 59 9.07 -16.14 4.40
C GLN A 59 8.23 -14.93 3.97
N MET A 60 7.32 -14.46 4.83
CA MET A 60 6.67 -13.16 4.67
C MET A 60 7.18 -12.20 5.75
N GLN A 61 7.65 -11.01 5.34
CA GLN A 61 7.96 -9.92 6.26
C GLN A 61 6.99 -8.76 6.04
N TYR A 62 6.55 -8.15 7.14
CA TYR A 62 5.70 -6.96 7.10
C TYR A 62 6.30 -5.82 7.93
N ARG A 63 6.30 -4.62 7.36
CA ARG A 63 6.53 -3.35 8.06
C ARG A 63 5.67 -2.27 7.40
N GLN A 64 4.95 -1.46 8.17
CA GLN A 64 4.10 -0.41 7.60
C GLN A 64 4.89 0.61 6.76
N GLY A 65 6.08 0.99 7.21
CA GLY A 65 7.03 1.81 6.45
C GLY A 65 6.75 3.31 6.45
N THR A 66 5.53 3.73 6.15
CA THR A 66 5.11 5.14 6.14
C THR A 66 3.72 5.31 6.77
N LEU A 67 3.41 6.50 7.28
CA LEU A 67 2.06 6.84 7.72
C LEU A 67 1.14 7.08 6.53
N LEU A 68 -0.17 7.19 6.77
CA LEU A 68 -1.15 7.36 5.69
C LEU A 68 -1.00 8.72 4.99
N ASP A 69 -0.81 9.80 5.73
CA ASP A 69 -1.06 11.16 5.24
C ASP A 69 0.00 12.19 5.61
N ARG A 70 1.05 11.77 6.33
CA ARG A 70 2.09 12.66 6.84
C ARG A 70 3.44 11.95 6.95
N PRO A 71 4.56 12.68 6.99
CA PRO A 71 5.87 12.07 7.23
C PRO A 71 5.93 11.35 8.57
N ASN A 72 6.77 10.31 8.66
CA ASN A 72 7.06 9.63 9.91
C ASN A 72 7.69 10.61 10.90
N ALA A 73 7.19 10.65 12.14
CA ALA A 73 7.81 11.43 13.21
C ALA A 73 9.21 10.88 13.58
N ASN A 74 9.39 9.56 13.52
CA ASN A 74 10.70 8.92 13.64
C ASN A 74 11.33 8.81 12.24
N PRO A 75 12.46 9.50 11.97
CA PRO A 75 13.09 9.48 10.66
C PRO A 75 13.84 8.17 10.36
N GLN A 76 14.00 7.29 11.35
CA GLN A 76 14.71 6.03 11.14
C GLN A 76 13.91 5.10 10.22
N ASP A 77 14.45 4.84 9.04
CA ASP A 77 13.86 3.92 8.08
C ASP A 77 14.56 2.56 8.16
N TRP A 78 13.86 1.58 8.72
CA TRP A 78 14.26 0.18 8.64
C TRP A 78 13.35 -0.60 7.68
N ALA A 79 12.32 0.00 7.10
CA ALA A 79 11.36 -0.71 6.29
C ALA A 79 11.81 -0.80 4.83
N SER A 80 12.18 0.31 4.20
CA SER A 80 12.53 0.33 2.77
C SER A 80 13.68 -0.62 2.39
N PRO A 81 14.75 -0.83 3.20
CA PRO A 81 15.84 -1.73 2.82
C PRO A 81 15.42 -3.21 2.68
N ASN A 82 14.23 -3.60 3.18
CA ASN A 82 13.75 -4.98 3.01
C ASN A 82 13.36 -5.28 1.56
N ALA A 83 13.11 -4.26 0.74
CA ALA A 83 12.78 -4.46 -0.67
C ALA A 83 13.96 -5.08 -1.45
N GLY A 84 15.19 -4.66 -1.17
CA GLY A 84 16.40 -5.26 -1.77
C GLY A 84 16.75 -6.64 -1.21
N ASN A 85 16.18 -7.01 -0.05
CA ASN A 85 16.43 -8.29 0.62
C ASN A 85 15.27 -9.27 0.48
N SER A 86 14.39 -9.08 -0.50
CA SER A 86 13.21 -9.91 -0.75
C SER A 86 13.02 -10.16 -2.24
N ASP A 87 12.47 -11.31 -2.59
CA ASP A 87 12.28 -11.72 -3.99
C ASP A 87 11.15 -10.93 -4.66
N ALA A 88 10.22 -10.39 -3.86
CA ALA A 88 9.17 -9.47 -4.32
C ALA A 88 8.72 -8.56 -3.17
N THR A 89 8.42 -7.31 -3.52
CA THR A 89 7.84 -6.32 -2.61
C THR A 89 6.44 -5.94 -3.06
N ILE A 90 5.50 -5.91 -2.13
CA ILE A 90 4.12 -5.44 -2.37
C ILE A 90 3.87 -4.25 -1.43
N ALA A 91 3.77 -3.06 -2.01
CA ALA A 91 3.51 -1.81 -1.31
C ALA A 91 2.04 -1.42 -1.45
N VAL A 92 1.31 -1.40 -0.33
CA VAL A 92 -0.11 -1.07 -0.28
C VAL A 92 -0.29 0.39 0.15
N LEU A 93 -0.48 1.24 -0.86
CA LEU A 93 -0.52 2.69 -0.76
C LEU A 93 -1.94 3.20 -1.04
N GLY A 94 -2.13 4.52 -1.01
CA GLY A 94 -3.41 5.17 -1.30
C GLY A 94 -4.01 5.90 -0.11
N ILE A 95 -5.33 6.01 -0.12
CA ILE A 95 -6.12 6.73 0.89
C ILE A 95 -7.18 5.81 1.49
N SER A 96 -7.87 6.30 2.51
CA SER A 96 -9.03 5.64 3.13
C SER A 96 -10.09 6.67 3.54
N GLY A 97 -11.23 6.19 4.07
CA GLY A 97 -12.37 7.02 4.49
C GLY A 97 -12.02 8.15 5.47
N ILE A 98 -10.94 7.97 6.25
CA ILE A 98 -10.49 9.00 7.20
C ILE A 98 -9.91 10.25 6.51
N LEU A 99 -9.50 10.14 5.24
CA LEU A 99 -8.97 11.26 4.44
C LEU A 99 -9.98 11.78 3.42
N GLU A 100 -10.78 10.89 2.83
CA GLU A 100 -11.79 11.22 1.83
C GLU A 100 -13.10 10.53 2.16
N GLY A 101 -14.18 11.30 2.31
CA GLY A 101 -15.47 10.75 2.70
C GLY A 101 -16.44 11.80 3.22
N GLU A 102 -17.39 11.34 4.03
CA GLU A 102 -18.40 12.20 4.64
C GLU A 102 -17.80 13.08 5.75
N GLU A 103 -18.27 14.32 5.86
CA GLU A 103 -17.67 15.37 6.69
C GLU A 103 -17.22 14.91 8.08
N GLY A 104 -18.13 14.29 8.85
CA GLY A 104 -17.85 13.87 10.23
C GLY A 104 -17.07 12.55 10.36
N GLU A 105 -16.99 11.76 9.28
CA GLU A 105 -16.31 10.45 9.28
C GLU A 105 -14.84 10.58 8.85
N SER A 106 -14.50 11.60 8.05
CA SER A 106 -13.14 11.87 7.59
C SER A 106 -12.28 12.60 8.63
N ILE A 107 -12.03 11.94 9.76
CA ILE A 107 -11.39 12.52 10.95
C ILE A 107 -9.92 12.96 10.77
N ALA A 108 -9.26 12.55 9.68
CA ALA A 108 -7.91 12.98 9.34
C ALA A 108 -7.88 14.03 8.20
N SER A 109 -9.04 14.44 7.71
CA SER A 109 -9.17 15.44 6.64
C SER A 109 -9.29 16.86 7.22
N GLU A 110 -8.44 17.78 6.76
CA GLU A 110 -8.52 19.21 7.11
C GLU A 110 -9.66 19.94 6.35
N THR A 111 -10.21 19.27 5.34
CA THR A 111 -11.24 19.78 4.42
C THR A 111 -12.53 18.97 4.50
N PHE A 112 -12.79 18.35 5.66
CA PHE A 112 -14.05 17.65 5.95
C PHE A 112 -14.38 16.55 4.92
N GLY A 113 -13.36 15.79 4.50
CA GLY A 113 -13.52 14.67 3.57
C GLY A 113 -13.44 15.03 2.09
N ASP A 114 -13.52 16.31 1.73
CA ASP A 114 -13.23 16.76 0.37
C ASP A 114 -11.72 16.73 0.09
N ARG A 115 -11.33 16.43 -1.15
CA ARG A 115 -9.95 16.48 -1.60
C ARG A 115 -9.74 17.67 -2.56
N LEU A 116 -8.77 18.53 -2.24
CA LEU A 116 -8.44 19.70 -3.07
C LEU A 116 -7.56 19.35 -4.28
N ASP A 117 -6.92 18.19 -4.24
CA ASP A 117 -6.20 17.59 -5.34
C ASP A 117 -6.34 16.07 -5.32
N TYR A 118 -5.99 15.44 -6.43
CA TYR A 118 -6.12 13.99 -6.63
C TYR A 118 -4.78 13.25 -6.49
N ASN A 119 -3.73 13.85 -5.94
CA ASN A 119 -2.42 13.21 -5.82
C ASN A 119 -2.38 12.14 -4.73
N LEU A 120 -1.47 11.18 -4.83
CA LEU A 120 -1.16 10.35 -3.66
C LEU A 120 -0.48 11.21 -2.57
N PRO A 121 -0.70 10.91 -1.28
CA PRO A 121 0.02 11.58 -0.20
C PRO A 121 1.55 11.54 -0.44
N GLN A 122 2.20 12.71 -0.38
CA GLN A 122 3.60 12.85 -0.80
C GLN A 122 4.54 11.91 -0.02
N ASN A 123 4.29 11.69 1.27
CA ASN A 123 5.08 10.79 2.10
C ASN A 123 5.02 9.32 1.63
N GLN A 124 3.97 8.93 0.90
CA GLN A 124 3.86 7.60 0.31
C GLN A 124 4.63 7.51 -1.01
N ILE A 125 4.62 8.57 -1.82
CA ILE A 125 5.46 8.67 -3.02
C ILE A 125 6.94 8.64 -2.63
N ASP A 126 7.34 9.42 -1.63
CA ASP A 126 8.71 9.41 -1.12
C ASP A 126 9.13 8.05 -0.59
N TYR A 127 8.20 7.32 0.02
CA TYR A 127 8.44 5.96 0.47
C TYR A 127 8.58 4.97 -0.70
N LEU A 128 7.75 5.10 -1.73
CA LEU A 128 7.83 4.29 -2.94
C LEU A 128 9.16 4.49 -3.68
N ARG A 129 9.68 5.72 -3.74
CA ARG A 129 11.02 6.01 -4.29
C ARG A 129 12.09 5.21 -3.55
N LYS A 130 12.09 5.24 -2.22
CA LYS A 130 13.04 4.46 -1.40
C LYS A 130 12.90 2.96 -1.61
N LEU A 131 11.68 2.46 -1.77
CA LEU A 131 11.43 1.05 -2.07
C LEU A 131 12.00 0.67 -3.43
N ASN A 132 11.75 1.46 -4.47
CA ASN A 132 12.27 1.25 -5.82
C ASN A 132 13.81 1.25 -5.83
N GLU A 133 14.42 2.26 -5.22
CA GLU A 133 15.88 2.36 -5.07
C GLU A 133 16.46 1.13 -4.35
N ALA A 134 15.82 0.69 -3.27
CA ALA A 134 16.28 -0.47 -2.50
C ALA A 134 16.04 -1.80 -3.23
N ALA A 135 14.93 -1.95 -3.96
CA ALA A 135 14.57 -3.16 -4.69
C ALA A 135 15.53 -3.44 -5.84
N GLY A 136 16.02 -2.40 -6.51
CA GLY A 136 16.90 -2.53 -7.67
C GLY A 136 16.19 -3.25 -8.82
N ASN A 137 16.52 -4.53 -9.03
CA ASN A 137 15.89 -5.36 -10.06
C ASN A 137 14.81 -6.30 -9.50
N ASN A 138 14.61 -6.31 -8.18
CA ASN A 138 13.57 -7.14 -7.57
C ASN A 138 12.19 -6.52 -7.83
N PRO A 139 11.18 -7.33 -8.16
CA PRO A 139 9.82 -6.87 -8.37
C PRO A 139 9.27 -5.98 -7.25
N LEU A 140 8.72 -4.83 -7.63
CA LEU A 140 8.02 -3.89 -6.75
C LEU A 140 6.61 -3.63 -7.27
N ILE A 141 5.62 -4.26 -6.61
CA ILE A 141 4.21 -4.15 -6.94
C ILE A 141 3.57 -3.09 -6.06
N ALA A 142 2.94 -2.08 -6.67
CA ALA A 142 2.13 -1.09 -5.96
C ALA A 142 0.64 -1.43 -6.02
N VAL A 143 0.00 -1.57 -4.86
CA VAL A 143 -1.46 -1.73 -4.72
C VAL A 143 -2.03 -0.40 -4.20
N ILE A 144 -2.86 0.26 -5.00
CA ILE A 144 -3.44 1.56 -4.66
C ILE A 144 -4.88 1.38 -4.18
N THR A 145 -5.17 1.78 -2.94
CA THR A 145 -6.52 1.78 -2.36
C THR A 145 -7.11 3.18 -2.31
N GLY A 146 -8.39 3.33 -2.63
CA GLY A 146 -9.12 4.60 -2.48
C GLY A 146 -10.48 4.58 -3.14
N GLY A 147 -11.29 5.61 -2.85
CA GLY A 147 -12.64 5.79 -3.40
C GLY A 147 -12.70 6.58 -4.71
N SER A 148 -11.65 7.33 -5.04
CA SER A 148 -11.57 8.24 -6.18
C SER A 148 -10.37 7.99 -7.09
N PRO A 149 -10.35 8.53 -8.32
CA PRO A 149 -9.17 8.55 -9.17
C PRO A 149 -7.99 9.26 -8.50
N MET A 150 -6.78 8.76 -8.73
CA MET A 150 -5.56 9.35 -8.19
C MET A 150 -4.52 9.61 -9.29
N ASN A 151 -3.64 10.59 -9.06
CA ASN A 151 -2.49 10.82 -9.90
C ASN A 151 -1.46 9.71 -9.64
N LEU A 152 -1.29 8.83 -10.61
CA LEU A 152 -0.41 7.66 -10.54
C LEU A 152 0.77 7.74 -11.51
N GLN A 153 1.06 8.92 -12.07
CA GLN A 153 2.16 9.09 -13.03
C GLN A 153 3.49 8.56 -12.46
N GLU A 154 3.84 8.98 -11.26
CA GLU A 154 5.09 8.56 -10.63
C GLU A 154 5.06 7.10 -10.14
N VAL A 155 3.90 6.61 -9.70
CA VAL A 155 3.74 5.18 -9.37
C VAL A 155 4.01 4.32 -10.60
N HIS A 156 3.54 4.74 -11.77
CA HIS A 156 3.75 4.03 -13.03
C HIS A 156 5.24 3.94 -13.42
N GLU A 157 6.04 4.94 -13.04
CA GLU A 157 7.49 4.96 -13.27
C GLU A 157 8.26 4.11 -12.27
N LEU A 158 7.79 4.02 -11.01
CA LEU A 158 8.51 3.39 -9.90
C LEU A 158 8.15 1.92 -9.62
N ALA A 159 6.97 1.45 -10.05
CA ALA A 159 6.47 0.10 -9.77
C ALA A 159 6.28 -0.72 -11.05
N ASP A 160 6.38 -2.04 -10.95
CA ASP A 160 6.32 -3.01 -12.04
C ASP A 160 4.90 -3.52 -12.35
#